data_AF-A0A536HED2-F1
#
_entry.id   AF-A0A536HED2-F1
#
_cell.length_a   1.000
_cell.length_b   1.000
_cell.length_c   1.000
_cell.angle_alpha   90.00
_cell.angle_beta   90.00
_cell.angle_gamma   90.00
#
_symmetry.space_group_name_H-M   'P 1'
#
loop_
_entity.id
_entity.type
_entity.pdbx_description
1 polymer ?
#
loop_
_entity_poly.entity_id
_entity_poly.type
_entity_poly.pdbx_seq_one_letter_code
_entity_poly.pdbx_strand_id
1 'polypeptide(L)'
;MRLALRRGILILVVSVALSGCTTPGVSLPFSEPAAAVVDGHSISMKVYQARLQVSRHRDPFNGIPEAIPSPAPARRLEDFTIEQLVREEIVRQEADKRGITVADQAVQARMAALRSKAGTSTFNAALSRNGFTAESFSDYQRALLTEVALMRAMAGDRARTAAGELKSGATFASVAARWSDDTGTFARGGDAGWLRPAEIPEPPLMTAVESLTTGAVSGIVPTNRGFSIATVLERRNDQVHLAVILVLAPSIDLSSPQGTPAWFTKFVEDRESALRRDGKIVLKVGSRAGG
;
A
#
# COMPACT_ATOMS: atom_id res chain seq x y z
N MET A 1 9.47 3.35 90.07
CA MET A 1 8.84 2.46 91.08
C MET A 1 7.37 2.87 91.22
N ARG A 2 6.46 1.88 91.19
CA ARG A 2 5.00 1.92 91.42
C ARG A 2 4.05 2.20 90.23
N LEU A 3 3.43 1.10 89.82
CA LEU A 3 2.14 0.87 89.16
C LEU A 3 0.97 1.55 89.91
N ALA A 4 -0.10 1.97 89.21
CA ALA A 4 -1.51 1.70 89.60
C ALA A 4 -2.55 2.18 88.55
N LEU A 5 -3.47 1.26 88.24
CA LEU A 5 -4.72 1.40 87.46
C LEU A 5 -5.78 2.32 88.11
N ARG A 6 -6.72 2.87 87.31
CA ARG A 6 -8.14 2.42 87.22
C ARG A 6 -9.07 3.38 86.44
N ARG A 7 -9.92 2.77 85.58
CA ARG A 7 -11.37 2.99 85.32
C ARG A 7 -11.88 4.45 85.36
N GLY A 8 -12.42 5.09 84.33
CA GLY A 8 -13.27 4.67 83.21
C GLY A 8 -14.53 5.55 83.24
N ILE A 9 -14.96 6.14 82.11
CA ILE A 9 -16.33 6.59 81.81
C ILE A 9 -16.46 6.84 80.29
N LEU A 10 -17.56 6.33 79.77
CA LEU A 10 -18.02 6.24 78.39
C LEU A 10 -18.78 7.52 78.00
N ILE A 11 -18.40 8.23 76.92
CA ILE A 11 -19.30 9.16 76.22
C ILE A 11 -19.13 9.00 74.69
N LEU A 12 -20.15 8.36 74.12
CA LEU A 12 -20.78 8.53 72.79
C LEU A 12 -19.96 9.23 71.68
N VAL A 13 -19.39 8.43 70.77
CA VAL A 13 -18.97 8.89 69.44
C VAL A 13 -20.19 8.91 68.53
N VAL A 14 -20.68 10.09 68.15
CA VAL A 14 -21.64 10.25 67.05
C VAL A 14 -20.85 10.45 65.77
N SER A 15 -20.91 9.41 64.95
CA SER A 15 -20.35 9.29 63.61
C SER A 15 -20.97 10.29 62.62
N VAL A 16 -20.12 11.01 61.89
CA VAL A 16 -20.34 11.32 60.47
C VAL A 16 -19.01 11.15 59.75
N ALA A 17 -18.67 9.91 59.40
CA ALA A 17 -17.68 9.66 58.38
C ALA A 17 -18.39 9.79 57.03
N LEU A 18 -18.14 10.88 56.30
CA LEU A 18 -18.39 10.90 54.86
C LEU A 18 -17.36 9.97 54.21
N SER A 19 -17.66 8.69 54.18
CA SER A 19 -17.00 7.74 53.28
C SER A 19 -17.39 8.10 51.85
N GLY A 20 -16.63 9.02 51.26
CA GLY A 20 -16.57 9.15 49.81
C GLY A 20 -15.94 7.88 49.26
N CYS A 21 -16.76 6.90 48.90
CA CYS A 21 -16.33 5.82 48.01
C CYS A 21 -16.03 6.46 46.64
N THR A 22 -14.79 6.87 46.44
CA THR A 22 -14.22 7.00 45.09
C THR A 22 -14.07 5.59 44.56
N THR A 23 -15.11 5.09 43.89
CA THR A 23 -14.94 3.97 42.98
C THR A 23 -13.86 4.36 41.96
N PRO A 24 -12.80 3.56 41.77
CA PRO A 24 -11.94 3.74 40.62
C PRO A 24 -12.84 3.62 39.40
N GLY A 25 -12.95 4.71 38.62
CA GLY A 25 -13.64 4.66 37.35
C GLY A 25 -12.97 3.57 36.53
N VAL A 26 -13.63 2.43 36.40
CA VAL A 26 -13.24 1.40 35.44
C VAL A 26 -13.45 2.05 34.08
N SER A 27 -12.38 2.62 33.52
CA SER A 27 -12.32 2.91 32.10
C SER A 27 -12.34 1.56 31.40
N LEU A 28 -13.52 1.01 31.15
CA LEU A 28 -13.65 -0.07 30.19
C LEU A 28 -13.12 0.52 28.88
N PRO A 29 -12.04 -0.02 28.30
CA PRO A 29 -11.64 0.40 26.98
C PRO A 29 -12.77 -0.09 26.07
N PHE A 30 -13.69 0.79 25.71
CA PHE A 30 -14.57 0.57 24.56
C PHE A 30 -13.65 0.61 23.34
N SER A 31 -12.93 -0.48 23.12
CA SER A 31 -12.20 -0.72 21.88
C SER A 31 -13.24 -0.67 20.77
N GLU A 32 -13.01 0.16 19.76
CA GLU A 32 -13.87 0.16 18.58
C GLU A 32 -14.01 -1.27 18.05
N PRO A 33 -15.22 -1.71 17.66
CA PRO A 33 -15.41 -3.05 17.13
C PRO A 33 -14.57 -3.22 15.86
N ALA A 34 -13.87 -4.35 15.74
CA ALA A 34 -13.10 -4.69 14.55
C ALA A 34 -14.01 -5.37 13.50
N ALA A 35 -13.79 -5.07 12.22
CA ALA A 35 -14.33 -5.80 11.09
C ALA A 35 -13.46 -7.01 10.71
N ALA A 36 -12.15 -6.92 10.96
CA ALA A 36 -11.20 -8.02 10.82
C ALA A 36 -9.97 -7.79 11.70
N VAL A 37 -9.19 -8.84 11.92
CA VAL A 37 -7.87 -8.79 12.55
C VAL A 37 -6.87 -9.47 11.63
N VAL A 38 -5.75 -8.81 11.34
CA VAL A 38 -4.69 -9.29 10.44
C VAL A 38 -3.35 -9.21 11.18
N ASP A 39 -2.74 -10.37 11.49
CA ASP A 39 -1.49 -10.47 12.26
C ASP A 39 -1.52 -9.63 13.55
N GLY A 40 -2.65 -9.71 14.28
CA GLY A 40 -2.88 -8.97 15.53
C GLY A 40 -3.35 -7.52 15.37
N HIS A 41 -3.34 -6.96 14.16
CA HIS A 41 -3.79 -5.59 13.91
C HIS A 41 -5.27 -5.54 13.53
N SER A 42 -6.04 -4.69 14.21
CA SER A 42 -7.49 -4.57 13.97
C SER A 42 -7.80 -3.61 12.83
N ILE A 43 -8.61 -4.07 11.88
CA ILE A 43 -9.30 -3.21 10.91
C ILE A 43 -10.62 -2.77 11.57
N SER A 44 -10.83 -1.48 11.78
CA SER A 44 -12.01 -1.00 12.51
C SER A 44 -13.30 -1.13 11.68
N MET A 45 -14.43 -1.30 12.35
CA MET A 45 -15.75 -1.33 11.73
C MET A 45 -16.07 -0.01 11.02
N LYS A 46 -15.59 1.13 11.55
CA LYS A 46 -15.74 2.46 10.92
C LYS A 46 -15.10 2.48 9.52
N VAL A 47 -13.87 1.98 9.40
CA VAL A 47 -13.15 1.91 8.11
C VAL A 47 -13.88 0.98 7.13
N TYR A 48 -14.32 -0.20 7.61
CA TYR A 48 -15.10 -1.13 6.80
C TYR A 48 -16.39 -0.52 6.27
N GLN A 49 -17.18 0.14 7.12
CA GLN A 49 -18.43 0.78 6.71
C GLN A 49 -18.19 1.90 5.70
N ALA A 50 -17.16 2.73 5.91
CA ALA A 50 -16.78 3.78 4.98
C ALA A 50 -16.38 3.19 3.61
N ARG A 51 -15.60 2.09 3.59
CA ARG A 51 -15.22 1.45 2.32
C ARG A 51 -16.40 0.75 1.64
N LEU A 52 -17.26 0.09 2.40
CA LEU A 52 -18.47 -0.56 1.87
C LEU A 52 -19.41 0.47 1.24
N GLN A 53 -19.54 1.66 1.85
CA GLN A 53 -20.31 2.77 1.29
C GLN A 53 -19.77 3.17 -0.09
N VAL A 54 -18.45 3.29 -0.24
CA VAL A 54 -17.81 3.57 -1.53
C VAL A 54 -18.06 2.45 -2.53
N SER A 55 -17.86 1.18 -2.13
CA SER A 55 -18.09 0.01 -2.98
C SER A 55 -19.53 -0.06 -3.50
N ARG A 56 -20.52 0.37 -2.70
CA ARG A 56 -21.93 0.45 -3.13
C ARG A 56 -22.19 1.50 -4.20
N HIS A 57 -21.50 2.64 -4.16
CA HIS A 57 -21.65 3.70 -5.17
C HIS A 57 -20.86 3.42 -6.44
N ARG A 58 -19.76 2.66 -6.33
CA ARG A 58 -18.85 2.31 -7.43
C ARG A 58 -18.88 0.81 -7.71
N ASP A 59 -20.06 0.19 -7.66
CA ASP A 59 -20.23 -1.27 -7.69
C ASP A 59 -19.29 -1.89 -8.76
N PRO A 60 -18.20 -2.56 -8.33
CA PRO A 60 -17.22 -3.11 -9.25
C PRO A 60 -17.79 -4.28 -10.07
N PHE A 61 -18.97 -4.78 -9.69
CA PHE A 61 -19.68 -5.84 -10.38
C PHE A 61 -20.80 -5.31 -11.30
N ASN A 62 -21.00 -3.99 -11.38
CA ASN A 62 -21.99 -3.41 -12.29
C ASN A 62 -21.70 -3.81 -13.74
N GLY A 63 -22.67 -4.48 -14.39
CA GLY A 63 -22.53 -5.00 -15.75
C GLY A 63 -21.86 -6.38 -15.87
N ILE A 64 -21.45 -7.03 -14.77
CA ILE A 64 -20.94 -8.41 -14.76
C ILE A 64 -22.10 -9.38 -14.48
N PRO A 65 -22.44 -10.30 -15.41
CA PRO A 65 -23.49 -11.29 -15.18
C PRO A 65 -23.22 -12.13 -13.93
N GLU A 66 -24.26 -12.37 -13.13
CA GLU A 66 -24.16 -13.16 -11.92
C GLU A 66 -23.88 -14.65 -12.25
N ALA A 67 -22.81 -15.21 -11.70
CA ALA A 67 -22.62 -16.66 -11.69
C ALA A 67 -23.62 -17.26 -10.70
N ILE A 68 -24.55 -18.10 -11.18
CA ILE A 68 -25.54 -18.78 -10.34
C ILE A 68 -24.91 -20.01 -9.66
N PRO A 69 -25.10 -20.25 -8.34
CA PRO A 69 -25.66 -19.37 -7.32
C PRO A 69 -24.55 -18.73 -6.47
N SER A 70 -24.24 -17.46 -6.72
CA SER A 70 -23.44 -16.62 -5.82
C SER A 70 -24.32 -16.06 -4.69
N PRO A 71 -23.72 -15.69 -3.54
CA PRO A 71 -24.45 -14.99 -2.50
C PRO A 71 -24.98 -13.65 -3.04
N ALA A 72 -26.18 -13.25 -2.59
CA ALA A 72 -26.90 -12.05 -3.04
C ALA A 72 -25.97 -10.82 -3.20
N PRO A 73 -26.21 -9.92 -4.17
CA PRO A 73 -25.29 -8.82 -4.54
C PRO A 73 -24.66 -8.05 -3.37
N ALA A 74 -25.42 -7.83 -2.29
CA ALA A 74 -24.93 -7.21 -1.06
C ALA A 74 -23.77 -7.97 -0.39
N ARG A 75 -23.85 -9.30 -0.28
CA ARG A 75 -22.80 -10.14 0.33
C ARG A 75 -21.52 -10.14 -0.49
N ARG A 76 -21.62 -10.14 -1.82
CA ARG A 76 -20.45 -10.06 -2.71
C ARG A 76 -19.68 -8.75 -2.49
N LEU A 77 -20.38 -7.63 -2.32
CA LEU A 77 -19.77 -6.33 -2.02
C LEU A 77 -19.13 -6.31 -0.63
N GLU A 78 -19.76 -6.92 0.37
CA GLU A 78 -19.20 -7.07 1.72
C GLU A 78 -17.88 -7.86 1.69
N ASP A 79 -17.89 -9.03 1.04
CA ASP A 79 -16.71 -9.88 0.86
C ASP A 79 -15.59 -9.14 0.11
N PHE A 80 -15.92 -8.55 -1.04
CA PHE A 80 -14.94 -7.75 -1.79
C PHE A 80 -14.34 -6.64 -0.92
N THR A 81 -15.17 -5.91 -0.19
CA THR A 81 -14.72 -4.78 0.64
C THR A 81 -13.78 -5.24 1.74
N ILE A 82 -14.12 -6.30 2.49
CA ILE A 82 -13.27 -6.74 3.59
C ILE A 82 -11.97 -7.35 3.08
N GLU A 83 -11.98 -8.09 1.97
CA GLU A 83 -10.77 -8.66 1.39
C GLU A 83 -9.83 -7.56 0.85
N GLN A 84 -10.37 -6.48 0.27
CA GLN A 84 -9.55 -5.30 -0.09
C GLN A 84 -8.90 -4.66 1.14
N LEU A 85 -9.62 -4.54 2.26
CA LEU A 85 -9.06 -3.97 3.49
C LEU A 85 -8.00 -4.88 4.12
N VAL A 86 -8.16 -6.20 4.04
CA VAL A 86 -7.12 -7.16 4.45
C VAL A 86 -5.86 -6.95 3.62
N ARG A 87 -6.01 -6.81 2.29
CA ARG A 87 -4.89 -6.54 1.38
C ARG A 87 -4.18 -5.22 1.75
N GLU A 88 -4.93 -4.15 1.97
CA GLU A 88 -4.39 -2.84 2.38
C GLU A 88 -3.65 -2.94 3.71
N GLU A 89 -4.17 -3.69 4.68
CA GLU A 89 -3.55 -3.89 5.98
C GLU A 89 -2.24 -4.69 5.87
N ILE A 90 -2.19 -5.72 5.02
CA ILE A 90 -0.95 -6.46 4.72
C ILE A 90 0.10 -5.51 4.14
N VAL A 91 -0.27 -4.71 3.15
CA VAL A 91 0.62 -3.72 2.53
C VAL A 91 1.12 -2.70 3.57
N ARG A 92 0.24 -2.21 4.44
CA ARG A 92 0.59 -1.29 5.52
C ARG A 92 1.62 -1.89 6.47
N GLN A 93 1.42 -3.14 6.90
CA GLN A 93 2.36 -3.83 7.79
C GLN A 93 3.73 -4.07 7.12
N GLU A 94 3.74 -4.40 5.83
CA GLU A 94 5.00 -4.55 5.09
C GLU A 94 5.73 -3.22 4.87
N ALA A 95 4.99 -2.12 4.72
CA ALA A 95 5.55 -0.77 4.72
C ALA A 95 6.15 -0.41 6.08
N ASP A 96 5.43 -0.67 7.18
CA ASP A 96 5.90 -0.40 8.55
C ASP A 96 7.19 -1.16 8.89
N LYS A 97 7.28 -2.45 8.52
CA LYS A 97 8.50 -3.26 8.69
C LYS A 97 9.72 -2.67 8.00
N ARG A 98 9.50 -1.92 6.92
CA ARG A 98 10.54 -1.23 6.15
C ARG A 98 10.75 0.22 6.61
N GLY A 99 10.06 0.67 7.67
CA GLY A 99 10.11 2.05 8.15
C GLY A 99 9.50 3.04 7.16
N ILE A 100 8.61 2.59 6.28
CA ILE A 100 7.95 3.43 5.28
C ILE A 100 6.66 3.98 5.90
N THR A 101 6.63 5.28 6.14
CA THR A 101 5.44 5.96 6.67
C THR A 101 5.04 7.12 5.75
N VAL A 102 3.75 7.19 5.39
CA VAL A 102 3.20 8.31 4.64
C VAL A 102 2.80 9.40 5.62
N ALA A 103 3.51 10.54 5.58
CA ALA A 103 3.20 11.71 6.39
C ALA A 103 1.90 12.39 5.94
N ASP A 104 1.23 13.05 6.88
CA ASP A 104 -0.02 13.78 6.64
C ASP A 104 0.12 14.83 5.54
N GLN A 105 1.26 15.51 5.51
CA GLN A 105 1.56 16.51 4.49
C GLN A 105 1.53 15.93 3.07
N ALA A 106 1.98 14.69 2.87
CA ALA A 106 1.94 14.03 1.56
C ALA A 106 0.50 13.76 1.11
N VAL A 107 -0.36 13.34 2.05
CA VAL A 107 -1.79 13.16 1.80
C VAL A 107 -2.45 14.49 1.48
N GLN A 108 -2.16 15.56 2.23
CA GLN A 108 -2.73 16.88 1.97
C GLN A 108 -2.28 17.45 0.63
N ALA A 109 -1.00 17.31 0.26
CA ALA A 109 -0.50 17.73 -1.03
C ALA A 109 -1.19 16.97 -2.17
N ARG A 110 -1.40 15.66 -2.00
CA ARG A 110 -2.16 14.84 -2.96
C ARG A 110 -3.59 15.31 -3.09
N MET A 111 -4.29 15.53 -1.98
CA MET A 111 -5.67 16.03 -1.95
C MET A 111 -5.80 17.40 -2.61
N ALA A 112 -4.85 18.30 -2.37
CA ALA A 112 -4.78 19.61 -3.00
C ALA A 112 -4.57 19.51 -4.52
N ALA A 113 -3.66 18.65 -4.99
CA ALA A 113 -3.41 18.43 -6.40
C ALA A 113 -4.65 17.86 -7.12
N LEU A 114 -5.34 16.89 -6.51
CA LEU A 114 -6.59 16.34 -7.03
C LEU A 114 -7.69 17.40 -7.15
N ARG A 115 -7.85 18.20 -6.08
CA ARG A 115 -8.83 19.28 -6.05
C ARG A 115 -8.51 20.38 -7.07
N SER A 116 -7.24 20.73 -7.22
CA SER A 116 -6.79 21.73 -8.20
C SER A 116 -7.04 21.26 -9.64
N LYS A 117 -6.71 20.00 -9.96
CA LYS A 117 -6.92 19.42 -11.30
C LYS A 117 -8.41 19.33 -11.67
N ALA A 118 -9.29 18.99 -10.74
CA ALA A 118 -10.72 18.83 -10.99
C ALA A 118 -11.54 20.12 -10.83
N GLY A 119 -11.06 21.09 -10.04
CA GLY A 119 -11.84 22.21 -9.53
C GLY A 119 -12.60 21.85 -8.24
N THR A 120 -12.62 22.76 -7.25
CA THR A 120 -13.12 22.48 -5.89
C THR A 120 -14.56 21.96 -5.84
N SER A 121 -15.48 22.62 -6.56
CA SER A 121 -16.90 22.20 -6.59
C SER A 121 -17.06 20.82 -7.21
N THR A 122 -16.42 20.59 -8.38
CA THR A 122 -16.42 19.29 -9.08
C THR A 122 -15.84 18.18 -8.22
N PHE A 123 -14.73 18.46 -7.53
CA PHE A 123 -14.07 17.53 -6.63
C PHE A 123 -14.98 17.14 -5.46
N ASN A 124 -15.54 18.10 -4.74
CA ASN A 124 -16.44 17.83 -3.61
C ASN A 124 -17.70 17.08 -4.05
N ALA A 125 -18.28 17.46 -5.20
CA ALA A 125 -19.42 16.77 -5.78
C ALA A 125 -19.05 15.33 -6.19
N ALA A 126 -17.86 15.11 -6.73
CA ALA A 126 -17.37 13.77 -7.07
C ALA A 126 -17.19 12.89 -5.82
N LEU A 127 -16.66 13.43 -4.71
CA LEU A 127 -16.56 12.66 -3.46
C LEU A 127 -17.94 12.20 -3.00
N SER A 128 -18.89 13.14 -2.90
CA SER A 128 -20.26 12.85 -2.47
C SER A 128 -20.94 11.81 -3.38
N ARG A 129 -20.86 11.99 -4.72
CA ARG A 129 -21.42 11.04 -5.70
C ARG A 129 -20.83 9.63 -5.58
N ASN A 130 -19.58 9.51 -5.14
CA ASN A 130 -18.88 8.23 -5.00
C ASN A 130 -18.93 7.68 -3.56
N GLY A 131 -19.73 8.27 -2.68
CA GLY A 131 -19.91 7.80 -1.30
C GLY A 131 -18.73 8.10 -0.36
N PHE A 132 -17.87 9.05 -0.70
CA PHE A 132 -16.75 9.47 0.13
C PHE A 132 -17.08 10.71 0.97
N THR A 133 -16.57 10.74 2.20
CA THR A 133 -16.35 11.99 2.95
C THR A 133 -14.94 12.51 2.65
N ALA A 134 -14.63 13.75 3.04
CA ALA A 134 -13.26 14.25 2.92
C ALA A 134 -12.25 13.44 3.76
N GLU A 135 -12.66 13.00 4.96
CA GLU A 135 -11.87 12.15 5.85
C GLU A 135 -11.63 10.77 5.22
N SER A 136 -12.70 10.04 4.85
CA SER A 136 -12.56 8.69 4.30
C SER A 136 -11.82 8.67 2.96
N PHE A 137 -11.91 9.74 2.16
CA PHE A 137 -11.11 9.87 0.95
C PHE A 137 -9.63 10.15 1.25
N SER A 138 -9.33 10.91 2.31
CA SER A 138 -7.94 11.14 2.74
C SER A 138 -7.30 9.84 3.23
N ASP A 139 -8.03 9.04 4.00
CA ASP A 139 -7.58 7.71 4.45
C ASP A 139 -7.35 6.78 3.27
N TYR A 140 -8.28 6.78 2.30
CA TYR A 140 -8.11 6.06 1.04
C TYR A 140 -6.86 6.50 0.26
N GLN A 141 -6.60 7.81 0.15
CA GLN A 141 -5.38 8.31 -0.49
C GLN A 141 -4.12 7.90 0.28
N ARG A 142 -4.16 7.85 1.62
CA ARG A 142 -3.02 7.39 2.43
C ARG A 142 -2.70 5.92 2.18
N ALA A 143 -3.72 5.06 2.12
CA ALA A 143 -3.55 3.65 1.80
C ALA A 143 -2.88 3.48 0.42
N LEU A 144 -3.37 4.20 -0.60
CA LEU A 144 -2.78 4.19 -1.94
C LEU A 144 -1.32 4.69 -1.96
N LEU A 145 -1.03 5.79 -1.27
CA LEU A 145 0.32 6.33 -1.17
C LEU A 145 1.26 5.35 -0.46
N THR A 146 0.76 4.63 0.53
CA THR A 146 1.54 3.62 1.27
C THR A 146 1.88 2.44 0.35
N GLU A 147 0.91 1.95 -0.42
CA GLU A 147 1.13 0.90 -1.41
C GLU A 147 2.17 1.30 -2.45
N VAL A 148 2.04 2.51 -3.03
CA VAL A 148 3.01 3.01 -4.01
C VAL A 148 4.39 3.19 -3.41
N ALA A 149 4.49 3.69 -2.18
CA ALA A 149 5.77 3.84 -1.49
C ALA A 149 6.44 2.48 -1.26
N LEU A 150 5.69 1.48 -0.78
CA LEU A 150 6.18 0.12 -0.61
C LEU A 150 6.63 -0.49 -1.94
N MET A 151 5.78 -0.42 -2.96
CA MET A 151 6.06 -0.96 -4.29
C MET A 151 7.33 -0.32 -4.88
N ARG A 152 7.48 1.00 -4.77
CA ARG A 152 8.68 1.70 -5.25
C ARG A 152 9.93 1.29 -4.47
N ALA A 153 9.84 1.10 -3.15
CA ALA A 153 10.95 0.61 -2.35
C ALA A 153 11.39 -0.80 -2.79
N MET A 154 10.43 -1.71 -2.97
CA MET A 154 10.67 -3.09 -3.43
C MET A 154 11.21 -3.15 -4.87
N ALA A 155 10.71 -2.31 -5.77
CA ALA A 155 11.27 -2.19 -7.11
C ALA A 155 12.72 -1.67 -7.09
N GLY A 156 13.04 -0.77 -6.15
CA GLY A 156 14.41 -0.35 -5.90
C GLY A 156 15.32 -1.51 -5.47
N ASP A 157 14.84 -2.42 -4.61
CA ASP A 157 15.56 -3.65 -4.24
C ASP A 157 15.77 -4.57 -5.44
N ARG A 158 14.74 -4.78 -6.26
CA ARG A 158 14.80 -5.57 -7.50
C ARG A 158 15.83 -4.99 -8.48
N ALA A 159 15.80 -3.68 -8.70
CA ALA A 159 16.76 -3.00 -9.57
C ALA A 159 18.19 -3.07 -9.02
N ARG A 160 18.39 -2.93 -7.70
CA ARG A 160 19.70 -3.15 -7.06
C ARG A 160 20.21 -4.56 -7.22
N THR A 161 19.33 -5.56 -7.14
CA THR A 161 19.69 -6.96 -7.36
C THR A 161 20.13 -7.19 -8.81
N ALA A 162 19.35 -6.70 -9.78
CA ALA A 162 19.71 -6.76 -11.19
C ALA A 162 21.05 -6.07 -11.49
N ALA A 163 21.28 -4.86 -10.95
CA ALA A 163 22.55 -4.14 -11.08
C ALA A 163 23.73 -4.91 -10.44
N GLY A 164 23.50 -5.57 -9.29
CA GLY A 164 24.48 -6.41 -8.63
C GLY A 164 24.89 -7.63 -9.46
N GLU A 165 23.94 -8.28 -10.13
CA GLU A 165 24.23 -9.39 -11.05
C GLU A 165 25.05 -8.94 -12.26
N LEU A 166 24.69 -7.80 -12.87
CA LEU A 166 25.47 -7.20 -13.97
C LEU A 166 26.90 -6.89 -13.53
N LYS A 167 27.06 -6.28 -12.35
CA LYS A 167 28.38 -5.99 -11.77
C LYS A 167 29.20 -7.26 -11.49
N SER A 168 28.53 -8.38 -11.23
CA SER A 168 29.16 -9.69 -10.97
C SER A 168 29.48 -10.46 -12.27
N GLY A 169 29.25 -9.85 -13.44
CA GLY A 169 29.59 -10.43 -14.74
C GLY A 169 28.47 -11.23 -15.42
N ALA A 170 27.24 -11.21 -14.90
CA ALA A 170 26.10 -11.79 -15.61
C ALA A 170 25.85 -11.03 -16.92
N THR A 171 25.46 -11.74 -17.99
CA THR A 171 25.17 -11.10 -19.27
C THR A 171 23.91 -10.25 -19.16
N PHE A 172 23.89 -9.10 -19.84
CA PHE A 172 22.73 -8.20 -19.81
C PHE A 172 21.43 -8.93 -20.20
N ALA A 173 21.50 -9.79 -21.22
CA ALA A 173 20.36 -10.57 -21.66
C ALA A 173 19.80 -11.52 -20.58
N SER A 174 20.68 -12.19 -19.83
CA SER A 174 20.26 -13.09 -18.74
C SER A 174 19.64 -12.35 -17.55
N VAL A 175 20.13 -11.15 -17.24
CA VAL A 175 19.57 -10.31 -16.18
C VAL A 175 18.23 -9.72 -16.64
N ALA A 176 18.14 -9.27 -17.90
CA ALA A 176 16.89 -8.79 -18.49
C ALA A 176 15.79 -9.85 -18.47
N ALA A 177 16.11 -11.09 -18.85
CA ALA A 177 15.15 -12.20 -18.83
C ALA A 177 14.61 -12.51 -17.42
N ARG A 178 15.39 -12.23 -16.36
CA ARG A 178 15.01 -12.52 -14.96
C ARG A 178 14.31 -11.34 -14.27
N TRP A 179 14.75 -10.12 -14.56
CA TRP A 179 14.39 -8.95 -13.75
C TRP A 179 13.60 -7.88 -14.51
N SER A 180 13.59 -7.91 -15.85
CA SER A 180 12.85 -6.92 -16.63
C SER A 180 11.36 -7.25 -16.64
N ASP A 181 10.57 -6.27 -16.23
CA ASP A 181 9.11 -6.25 -16.32
C ASP A 181 8.64 -5.72 -17.71
N ASP A 182 9.55 -5.38 -18.63
CA ASP A 182 9.21 -5.04 -20.02
C ASP A 182 8.92 -6.31 -20.84
N THR A 183 7.63 -6.68 -20.88
CA THR A 183 7.12 -7.86 -21.60
C THR A 183 7.46 -7.85 -23.10
N GLY A 184 7.75 -6.69 -23.69
CA GLY A 184 8.07 -6.57 -25.11
C GLY A 184 9.51 -6.96 -25.46
N THR A 185 10.45 -6.82 -24.51
CA THR A 185 11.90 -6.94 -24.79
C THR A 185 12.63 -7.91 -23.87
N PHE A 186 12.10 -8.27 -22.69
CA PHE A 186 12.80 -9.12 -21.72
C PHE A 186 13.29 -10.46 -22.33
N ALA A 187 12.46 -11.10 -23.15
CA ALA A 187 12.77 -12.38 -23.80
C ALA A 187 13.86 -12.26 -24.89
N ARG A 188 14.12 -11.04 -25.39
CA ARG A 188 15.22 -10.71 -26.32
C ARG A 188 16.36 -9.99 -25.61
N GLY A 189 16.55 -10.26 -24.33
CA GLY A 189 17.63 -9.69 -23.54
C GLY A 189 17.52 -8.19 -23.29
N GLY A 190 16.31 -7.63 -23.35
CA GLY A 190 16.06 -6.20 -23.20
C GLY A 190 16.31 -5.39 -24.48
N ASP A 191 16.57 -6.04 -25.61
CA ASP A 191 16.87 -5.36 -26.88
C ASP A 191 15.70 -4.47 -27.33
N ALA A 192 15.95 -3.15 -27.29
CA ALA A 192 15.04 -2.09 -27.70
C ALA A 192 15.33 -1.60 -29.14
N GLY A 193 16.30 -2.21 -29.82
CA GLY A 193 16.66 -1.91 -31.20
C GLY A 193 17.49 -0.63 -31.36
N TRP A 194 17.58 -0.19 -32.61
CA TRP A 194 18.26 1.05 -32.99
C TRP A 194 17.34 2.24 -32.77
N LEU A 195 17.77 3.17 -31.93
CA LEU A 195 17.02 4.37 -31.57
C LEU A 195 17.93 5.59 -31.75
N ARG A 196 17.35 6.72 -32.16
CA ARG A 196 17.96 8.03 -31.89
C ARG A 196 17.77 8.37 -30.41
N PRO A 197 18.67 9.11 -29.76
CA PRO A 197 18.48 9.55 -28.38
C PRO A 197 17.11 10.22 -28.14
N ALA A 198 16.65 11.06 -29.07
CA ALA A 198 15.35 11.73 -29.01
C ALA A 198 14.13 10.79 -29.08
N GLU A 199 14.31 9.52 -29.49
CA GLU A 199 13.26 8.50 -29.52
C GLU A 199 13.15 7.75 -28.17
N ILE A 200 14.09 7.95 -27.24
CA ILE A 200 14.05 7.35 -25.90
C ILE A 200 13.01 8.11 -25.05
N PRO A 201 11.88 7.49 -24.64
CA PRO A 201 10.74 8.21 -24.07
C PRO A 201 10.99 8.83 -22.68
N GLU A 202 11.99 8.34 -21.96
CA GLU A 202 12.27 8.73 -20.58
C GLU A 202 13.51 9.64 -20.54
N PRO A 203 13.36 10.97 -20.31
CA PRO A 203 14.50 11.90 -20.38
C PRO A 203 15.70 11.53 -19.49
N PRO A 204 15.51 11.06 -18.23
CA PRO A 204 16.64 10.59 -17.42
C PRO A 204 17.39 9.42 -18.06
N LEU A 205 16.68 8.52 -18.75
CA LEU A 205 17.28 7.38 -19.44
C LEU A 205 18.03 7.82 -20.69
N MET A 206 17.44 8.74 -21.46
CA MET A 206 18.10 9.36 -22.61
C MET A 206 19.45 9.98 -22.20
N THR A 207 19.46 10.84 -21.18
CA THR A 207 20.71 11.47 -20.68
C THR A 207 21.74 10.44 -20.22
N ALA A 208 21.31 9.37 -19.53
CA ALA A 208 22.21 8.30 -19.15
C ALA A 208 22.83 7.62 -20.38
N VAL A 209 22.00 7.27 -21.37
CA VAL A 209 22.44 6.60 -22.61
C VAL A 209 23.39 7.47 -23.45
N GLU A 210 23.17 8.78 -23.50
CA GLU A 210 24.08 9.71 -24.19
C GLU A 210 25.49 9.71 -23.58
N SER A 211 25.59 9.56 -22.26
CA SER A 211 26.87 9.52 -21.54
C SER A 211 27.58 8.16 -21.58
N LEU A 212 26.90 7.08 -21.99
CA LEU A 212 27.44 5.73 -21.97
C LEU A 212 28.38 5.44 -23.14
N THR A 213 29.53 4.84 -22.85
CA THR A 213 30.35 4.21 -23.88
C THR A 213 29.73 2.89 -24.34
N THR A 214 30.05 2.46 -25.56
CA THR A 214 29.61 1.16 -26.09
C THR A 214 30.08 0.02 -25.18
N GLY A 215 29.18 -0.90 -24.84
CA GLY A 215 29.40 -2.01 -23.92
C GLY A 215 29.30 -1.67 -22.44
N ALA A 216 29.19 -0.38 -22.07
CA ALA A 216 29.03 0.01 -20.67
C ALA A 216 27.57 -0.10 -20.21
N VAL A 217 27.41 -0.52 -18.96
CA VAL A 217 26.12 -0.60 -18.27
C VAL A 217 25.91 0.67 -17.44
N SER A 218 24.71 1.24 -17.52
CA SER A 218 24.32 2.40 -16.72
C SER A 218 24.21 2.07 -15.24
N GLY A 219 24.18 3.12 -14.40
CA GLY A 219 23.59 3.01 -13.07
C GLY A 219 22.09 2.72 -13.13
N ILE A 220 21.46 2.61 -11.96
CA ILE A 220 20.00 2.54 -11.86
C ILE A 220 19.44 3.93 -12.15
N VAL A 221 18.66 4.06 -13.22
CA VAL A 221 18.06 5.31 -13.67
C VAL A 221 16.59 5.36 -13.25
N PRO A 222 16.18 6.29 -12.38
CA PRO A 222 14.77 6.50 -12.07
C PRO A 222 14.01 7.03 -13.30
N THR A 223 12.88 6.43 -13.62
CA THR A 223 11.99 6.81 -14.73
C THR A 223 10.55 6.96 -14.23
N ASN A 224 9.65 7.46 -15.08
CA ASN A 224 8.22 7.58 -14.74
C ASN A 224 7.56 6.21 -14.54
N ARG A 225 8.10 5.17 -15.19
CA ARG A 225 7.61 3.78 -15.11
C ARG A 225 8.22 2.99 -13.95
N GLY A 226 9.32 3.47 -13.35
CA GLY A 226 10.01 2.78 -12.26
C GLY A 226 11.52 3.02 -12.29
N PHE A 227 12.28 1.96 -12.50
CA PHE A 227 13.74 2.00 -12.58
C PHE A 227 14.23 1.30 -13.83
N SER A 228 15.14 1.94 -14.56
CA SER A 228 15.76 1.40 -15.77
C SER A 228 17.26 1.19 -15.58
N ILE A 229 17.79 0.14 -16.17
CA ILE A 229 19.24 -0.05 -16.38
C ILE A 229 19.42 -0.27 -17.88
N ALA A 230 20.40 0.40 -18.49
CA ALA A 230 20.63 0.38 -19.92
C ALA A 230 22.06 -0.05 -20.25
N THR A 231 22.24 -0.60 -21.46
CA THR A 231 23.55 -0.78 -22.09
C THR A 231 23.47 -0.36 -23.55
N VAL A 232 24.52 0.30 -24.03
CA VAL A 232 24.66 0.61 -25.46
C VAL A 232 25.42 -0.53 -26.11
N LEU A 233 24.74 -1.31 -26.95
CA LEU A 233 25.34 -2.45 -27.65
C LEU A 233 26.25 -1.97 -28.78
N GLU A 234 25.76 -1.01 -29.56
CA GLU A 234 26.46 -0.44 -30.71
C GLU A 234 26.09 1.03 -30.90
N ARG A 235 26.94 1.77 -31.62
CA ARG A 235 26.69 3.15 -32.06
C ARG A 235 26.92 3.26 -33.56
N ARG A 236 25.99 3.89 -34.27
CA ARG A 236 26.07 4.13 -35.73
C ARG A 236 25.44 5.46 -36.08
N ASN A 237 26.26 6.40 -36.56
CA ASN A 237 25.82 7.77 -36.84
C ASN A 237 25.17 8.42 -35.60
N ASP A 238 23.94 8.90 -35.73
CA ASP A 238 23.10 9.49 -34.69
C ASP A 238 22.23 8.45 -33.94
N GLN A 239 22.43 7.15 -34.21
CA GLN A 239 21.67 6.06 -33.59
C GLN A 239 22.50 5.26 -32.59
N VAL A 240 21.81 4.74 -31.58
CA VAL A 240 22.30 3.80 -30.58
C VAL A 240 21.49 2.51 -30.64
N HIS A 241 22.15 1.35 -30.65
CA HIS A 241 21.49 0.07 -30.42
C HIS A 241 21.44 -0.15 -28.91
N LEU A 242 20.23 -0.14 -28.36
CA LEU A 242 20.01 -0.08 -26.92
C LEU A 242 19.42 -1.40 -26.40
N ALA A 243 19.89 -1.86 -25.24
CA ALA A 243 19.15 -2.81 -24.43
C ALA A 243 18.81 -2.22 -23.06
N VAL A 244 17.60 -2.52 -22.56
CA VAL A 244 17.05 -1.95 -21.32
C VAL A 244 16.47 -3.06 -20.43
N ILE A 245 16.76 -2.97 -19.13
CA ILE A 245 16.05 -3.67 -18.07
C ILE A 245 15.13 -2.65 -17.42
N LEU A 246 13.82 -2.91 -17.41
CA LEU A 246 12.83 -2.07 -16.73
C LEU A 246 12.28 -2.80 -15.51
N VAL A 247 12.40 -2.22 -14.33
CA VAL A 247 11.67 -2.67 -13.14
C VAL A 247 10.52 -1.70 -12.89
N LEU A 248 9.28 -2.18 -13.03
CA LEU A 248 8.09 -1.36 -12.90
C LEU A 248 7.84 -0.95 -11.46
N ALA A 249 7.67 0.35 -11.25
CA ALA A 249 7.14 0.97 -10.04
C ALA A 249 6.41 2.25 -10.44
N PRO A 250 5.23 2.10 -11.08
CA PRO A 250 4.49 3.25 -11.57
C PRO A 250 4.12 4.18 -10.42
N SER A 251 4.15 5.48 -10.71
CA SER A 251 3.64 6.50 -9.79
C SER A 251 2.10 6.52 -9.81
N ILE A 252 1.48 7.22 -8.85
CA ILE A 252 0.04 7.46 -8.86
C ILE A 252 -0.29 8.51 -9.93
N ASP A 253 -0.22 8.13 -11.21
CA ASP A 253 -0.84 8.88 -12.28
C ASP A 253 -2.27 8.40 -12.52
N LEU A 254 -3.21 9.33 -12.42
CA LEU A 254 -4.64 9.10 -12.66
C LEU A 254 -4.98 8.96 -14.14
N SER A 255 -4.07 9.37 -15.05
CA SER A 255 -4.30 9.32 -16.50
C SER A 255 -4.01 7.97 -17.14
N SER A 256 -3.27 7.11 -16.44
CA SER A 256 -2.94 5.77 -16.92
C SER A 256 -2.68 4.90 -15.70
N PRO A 257 -3.67 4.11 -15.23
CA PRO A 257 -3.37 3.04 -14.30
C PRO A 257 -2.47 2.06 -15.04
N GLN A 258 -1.16 2.26 -14.95
CA GLN A 258 -0.26 1.13 -15.08
C GLN A 258 -0.64 0.23 -13.92
N GLY A 259 -1.23 -0.92 -14.25
CA GLY A 259 -1.70 -1.87 -13.26
C GLY A 259 -0.58 -2.23 -12.29
N THR A 260 -0.97 -2.71 -11.12
CA THR A 260 -0.03 -3.25 -10.14
C THR A 260 0.86 -4.30 -10.83
N PRO A 261 2.21 -4.16 -10.79
CA PRO A 261 3.10 -5.12 -11.41
C PRO A 261 2.84 -6.54 -10.88
N ALA A 262 2.89 -7.54 -11.75
CA ALA A 262 2.56 -8.92 -11.39
C ALA A 262 3.38 -9.44 -10.20
N TRP A 263 4.64 -9.04 -10.09
CA TRP A 263 5.51 -9.41 -8.97
C TRP A 263 5.02 -8.83 -7.62
N PHE A 264 4.42 -7.63 -7.62
CA PHE A 264 3.89 -7.01 -6.41
C PHE A 264 2.54 -7.63 -6.03
N THR A 265 1.68 -7.89 -7.01
CA THR A 265 0.43 -8.64 -6.81
C THR A 265 0.73 -9.99 -6.17
N LYS A 266 1.65 -10.77 -6.77
CA LYS A 266 2.06 -12.06 -6.25
C LYS A 266 2.64 -11.97 -4.83
N PHE A 267 3.46 -10.96 -4.54
CA PHE A 267 4.01 -10.76 -3.20
C PHE A 267 2.91 -10.61 -2.15
N VAL A 268 1.89 -9.78 -2.42
CA VAL A 268 0.79 -9.57 -1.48
C VAL A 268 -0.07 -10.83 -1.33
N GLU A 269 -0.35 -11.54 -2.43
CA GLU A 269 -1.10 -12.81 -2.43
C GLU A 269 -0.37 -13.91 -1.64
N ASP A 270 0.95 -14.04 -1.81
CA ASP A 270 1.76 -15.01 -1.07
C ASP A 270 1.75 -14.69 0.44
N ARG A 271 1.82 -13.40 0.78
CA ARG A 271 1.79 -12.93 2.17
C ARG A 271 0.44 -13.17 2.82
N GLU A 272 -0.65 -12.84 2.12
CA GLU A 272 -2.01 -13.13 2.57
C GLU A 272 -2.21 -14.63 2.76
N SER A 273 -1.80 -15.45 1.78
CA SER A 273 -1.91 -16.91 1.85
C SER A 273 -1.15 -17.48 3.05
N ALA A 274 0.04 -16.97 3.35
CA ALA A 274 0.79 -17.37 4.55
C ALA A 274 0.04 -17.01 5.84
N LEU A 275 -0.45 -15.77 5.96
CA LEU A 275 -1.21 -15.34 7.13
C LEU A 275 -2.49 -16.14 7.33
N ARG A 276 -3.20 -16.51 6.25
CA ARG A 276 -4.39 -17.37 6.34
C ARG A 276 -4.05 -18.77 6.81
N ARG A 277 -2.99 -19.39 6.26
CA ARG A 277 -2.54 -20.72 6.70
C ARG A 277 -2.17 -20.75 8.18
N ASP A 278 -1.61 -19.65 8.69
CA ASP A 278 -1.22 -19.52 10.09
C ASP A 278 -2.38 -19.10 11.01
N GLY A 279 -3.62 -18.96 10.50
CA GLY A 279 -4.77 -18.51 11.29
C GLY A 279 -4.68 -17.06 11.75
N LYS A 280 -3.86 -16.24 11.10
CA LYS A 280 -3.57 -14.84 11.47
C LYS A 280 -4.51 -13.83 10.81
N ILE A 281 -5.47 -14.27 10.02
CA ILE A 281 -6.53 -13.42 9.45
C ILE A 281 -7.87 -13.91 10.00
N VAL A 282 -8.51 -13.07 10.80
CA VAL A 282 -9.84 -13.36 11.40
C VAL A 282 -10.83 -12.32 10.90
N LEU A 283 -11.82 -12.77 10.13
CA LEU A 283 -12.88 -11.92 9.60
C LEU A 283 -14.09 -11.90 10.55
N LYS A 284 -14.66 -10.72 10.79
CA LYS A 284 -15.86 -10.53 11.62
C LYS A 284 -17.07 -10.04 10.81
N VAL A 285 -16.88 -9.82 9.51
CA VAL A 285 -17.89 -9.41 8.53
C VAL A 285 -17.73 -10.23 7.25
N GLY A 286 -18.75 -10.20 6.38
CA GLY A 286 -18.76 -11.01 5.16
C GLY A 286 -19.13 -12.48 5.39
N SER A 287 -19.12 -13.26 4.31
CA SER A 287 -19.54 -14.66 4.29
C SER A 287 -18.61 -15.60 5.06
N ARG A 288 -17.37 -15.17 5.29
CA ARG A 288 -16.33 -15.93 6.01
C ARG A 288 -16.20 -15.51 7.49
N ALA A 289 -17.14 -14.73 8.01
CA ALA A 289 -17.12 -14.32 9.41
C ALA A 289 -17.35 -15.53 10.35
N GLY A 290 -16.48 -15.70 11.35
CA GLY A 290 -16.64 -16.72 12.39
C GLY A 290 -16.17 -18.15 12.03
N GLY A 291 -15.37 -18.29 10.96
CA GLY A 291 -14.62 -19.51 10.64
C GLY A 291 -13.24 -19.53 11.27
#